data_AF-A0A970HFU3-F1
#
_entry.id   AF-A0A970HFU3-F1
#
_cell.length_a   1.000
_cell.length_b   1.000
_cell.length_c   1.000
_cell.angle_alpha   90.00
_cell.angle_beta   90.00
_cell.angle_gamma   90.00
#
_symmetry.space_group_name_H-M   'P 1'
#
loop_
_entity.id
_entity.type
_entity.pdbx_description
1 polymer ?
#
loop_
_entity_poly.entity_id
_entity_poly.type
_entity_poly.pdbx_seq_one_letter_code
_entity_poly.pdbx_strand_id
1 'polypeptide(L)'
;MFKKIILFTNLLFLPLPIFNQYIYDDIKADYLNSNIIEFKLNRVYEDYHKPEESSQVYNLPWRNDEDFLKAKEKYKTPILMAGFCAVLKDPLPGEEYNVKLAAQNIKGIVIKPGEVFSQNKAIGPYNEKNGYKEGATYVGGKIVMDTGGGVCKIATTLYNLAVLSNLEIVERYNHSMPVNYVPYGQDATVAYGIKDFKFKNTTDGNILIWSQLIGNRLYMAFYGTQHSPEVTWNHEITDLVEPSVKYVKNDSLEKGQMKTLIKGMKGATVKSQLIIKYKDGTTEIRNMGISKYSPLPELIEIN
;
A
#
# COMPACT_ATOMS: atom_id res chain seq x y z
N MET A 1 7.80 -43.10 17.50
CA MET A 1 7.91 -42.64 16.08
C MET A 1 8.33 -41.18 16.11
N PHE A 2 9.63 -40.91 16.04
CA PHE A 2 10.20 -39.56 16.16
C PHE A 2 9.94 -38.77 14.87
N LYS A 3 9.15 -37.69 14.92
CA LYS A 3 9.20 -36.64 13.89
C LYS A 3 10.25 -35.61 14.33
N LYS A 4 11.42 -35.65 13.69
CA LYS A 4 12.41 -34.57 13.72
C LYS A 4 11.75 -33.32 13.14
N ILE A 5 11.54 -32.29 13.94
CA ILE A 5 11.30 -30.93 13.46
C ILE A 5 12.66 -30.24 13.46
N ILE A 6 13.14 -29.92 12.27
CA ILE A 6 14.38 -29.20 12.02
C ILE A 6 14.14 -27.74 12.43
N LEU A 7 14.69 -27.31 13.57
CA LEU A 7 14.81 -25.89 13.89
C LEU A 7 15.92 -25.29 13.02
N PHE A 8 15.56 -24.39 12.10
CA PHE A 8 16.53 -23.45 11.55
C PHE A 8 16.80 -22.36 12.60
N THR A 9 17.83 -22.58 13.41
CA THR A 9 18.47 -21.52 14.18
C THR A 9 19.34 -20.69 13.24
N ASN A 10 18.90 -19.47 12.94
CA ASN A 10 19.78 -18.37 12.53
C ASN A 10 19.52 -17.18 13.48
N LEU A 11 19.73 -17.42 14.78
CA LEU A 11 20.14 -16.37 15.71
C LEU A 11 21.66 -16.43 15.75
N LEU A 12 22.34 -15.60 14.95
CA LEU A 12 23.67 -15.09 15.27
C LEU A 12 24.07 -14.07 14.20
N PHE A 13 24.44 -12.88 14.69
CA PHE A 13 25.00 -11.72 13.99
C PHE A 13 24.01 -10.81 13.24
N LEU A 14 23.51 -9.78 13.95
CA LEU A 14 23.50 -8.36 13.55
C LEU A 14 23.04 -7.50 14.76
N PRO A 15 23.49 -6.24 14.90
CA PRO A 15 23.28 -5.44 16.12
C PRO A 15 21.83 -4.95 16.21
N LEU A 16 21.19 -5.23 17.33
CA LEU A 16 19.80 -4.88 17.62
C LEU A 16 19.71 -3.43 18.14
N PRO A 17 18.82 -2.58 17.60
CA PRO A 17 18.11 -1.64 18.43
C PRO A 17 16.84 -2.34 18.93
N ILE A 18 16.87 -2.75 20.20
CA ILE A 18 15.69 -3.05 21.03
C ILE A 18 14.75 -4.11 20.42
N PHE A 19 15.27 -5.32 20.23
CA PHE A 19 14.43 -6.51 20.05
C PHE A 19 14.17 -7.12 21.43
N ASN A 20 13.04 -6.72 22.01
CA ASN A 20 12.28 -7.34 23.09
C ASN A 20 13.02 -8.31 24.04
N GLN A 21 13.75 -7.75 25.02
CA GLN A 21 14.33 -8.47 26.17
C GLN A 21 13.29 -9.36 26.89
N TYR A 22 12.02 -8.92 26.92
CA TYR A 22 10.90 -9.64 27.53
C TYR A 22 10.65 -11.03 26.94
N ILE A 23 10.77 -11.20 25.62
CA ILE A 23 10.54 -12.50 24.97
C ILE A 23 11.65 -13.49 25.37
N TYR A 24 12.88 -13.01 25.52
CA TYR A 24 14.01 -13.86 25.90
C TYR A 24 13.94 -14.30 27.37
N ASP A 25 13.52 -13.40 28.26
CA ASP A 25 13.42 -13.70 29.69
C ASP A 25 12.24 -14.65 30.00
N ASP A 26 11.10 -14.52 29.29
CA ASP A 26 9.98 -15.47 29.39
C ASP A 26 10.36 -16.88 28.93
N ILE A 27 11.11 -17.00 27.82
CA ILE A 27 11.59 -18.30 27.30
C ILE A 27 12.56 -18.97 28.28
N LYS A 28 13.38 -18.18 28.97
CA LYS A 28 14.42 -18.71 29.88
C LYS A 28 13.83 -19.21 31.21
N ALA A 29 12.73 -18.61 31.69
CA ALA A 29 12.04 -19.04 32.90
C ALA A 29 11.31 -20.38 32.71
N ASP A 30 10.69 -20.60 31.55
CA ASP A 30 9.95 -21.84 31.26
C ASP A 30 10.85 -23.04 30.93
N TYR A 31 12.08 -22.80 30.48
CA TYR A 31 13.07 -23.86 30.18
C TYR A 31 13.53 -24.63 31.43
N LEU A 32 13.38 -24.04 32.63
CA LEU A 32 13.88 -24.62 33.87
C LEU A 32 12.92 -25.60 34.56
N ASN A 33 11.64 -25.72 34.11
CA ASN A 33 10.61 -26.39 34.92
C ASN A 33 9.73 -27.45 34.24
N SER A 34 9.87 -27.80 32.95
CA SER A 34 9.11 -28.95 32.41
C SER A 34 9.68 -29.55 31.12
N ASN A 35 9.66 -30.89 31.01
CA ASN A 35 10.14 -31.65 29.84
C ASN A 35 9.17 -31.67 28.63
N ILE A 36 8.15 -30.81 28.61
CA ILE A 36 7.29 -30.60 27.45
C ILE A 36 6.97 -29.11 27.41
N ILE A 37 7.71 -28.37 26.57
CA ILE A 37 7.31 -27.01 26.19
C ILE A 37 6.14 -27.16 25.23
N GLU A 38 4.92 -27.14 25.76
CA GLU A 38 3.77 -26.80 24.95
C GLU A 38 3.97 -25.34 24.54
N PHE A 39 4.44 -25.11 23.31
CA PHE A 39 4.40 -23.78 22.71
C PHE A 39 2.92 -23.38 22.65
N LYS A 40 2.43 -22.73 23.71
CA LYS A 40 1.42 -21.70 23.56
C LYS A 40 2.10 -20.61 22.75
N LEU A 41 2.12 -20.81 21.42
CA LEU A 41 2.06 -19.72 20.46
C LEU A 41 0.86 -18.90 20.93
N ASN A 42 1.13 -17.92 21.81
CA ASN A 42 0.16 -16.91 22.13
C ASN A 42 -0.31 -16.43 20.77
N ARG A 43 -1.60 -16.68 20.52
CA ARG A 43 -2.31 -16.39 19.30
C ARG A 43 -2.38 -14.87 19.16
N VAL A 44 -1.25 -14.22 18.96
CA VAL A 44 -1.20 -12.79 18.68
C VAL A 44 -1.46 -12.65 17.18
N TYR A 45 -2.71 -12.95 16.80
CA TYR A 45 -3.25 -12.72 15.46
C TYR A 45 -3.31 -11.22 15.12
N GLU A 46 -3.03 -10.33 16.08
CA GLU A 46 -3.25 -8.89 15.96
C GLU A 46 -1.99 -8.02 16.09
N ASP A 47 -0.80 -8.60 16.23
CA ASP A 47 0.44 -7.84 16.27
C ASP A 47 0.96 -7.59 14.86
N TYR A 48 0.34 -6.60 14.20
CA TYR A 48 0.77 -5.99 12.94
C TYR A 48 0.52 -4.48 13.00
N HIS A 49 1.20 -3.71 12.15
CA HIS A 49 1.07 -2.24 12.17
C HIS A 49 -0.35 -1.80 11.75
N LYS A 50 -0.98 -0.92 12.53
CA LYS A 50 -2.30 -0.33 12.25
C LYS A 50 -2.18 1.19 12.19
N PRO A 51 -1.51 1.76 11.17
CA PRO A 51 -1.24 3.19 11.16
C PRO A 51 -2.55 4.00 11.01
N GLU A 52 -2.57 5.23 11.52
CA GLU A 52 -3.68 6.18 11.37
C GLU A 52 -3.67 6.86 10.00
N GLU A 53 -2.47 7.01 9.42
CA GLU A 53 -2.23 7.60 8.11
C GLU A 53 -1.50 6.62 7.19
N SER A 54 -1.65 6.82 5.88
CA SER A 54 -0.92 5.99 4.91
C SER A 54 0.59 6.13 5.07
N SER A 55 1.27 4.99 5.18
CA SER A 55 2.68 4.96 5.55
C SER A 55 3.34 3.62 5.21
N GLN A 56 4.68 3.63 5.22
CA GLN A 56 5.47 2.41 5.18
C GLN A 56 5.24 1.58 6.44
N VAL A 57 5.10 0.27 6.28
CA VAL A 57 4.88 -0.68 7.36
C VAL A 57 5.84 -1.86 7.24
N TYR A 58 6.21 -2.44 8.39
CA TYR A 58 7.19 -3.52 8.46
C TYR A 58 6.61 -4.81 9.03
N ASN A 59 5.63 -4.69 9.94
CA ASN A 59 4.91 -5.83 10.49
C ASN A 59 3.52 -5.94 9.83
N LEU A 60 3.28 -7.06 9.13
CA LEU A 60 2.16 -7.24 8.18
C LEU A 60 1.21 -8.36 8.65
N PRO A 61 -0.09 -8.29 8.31
CA PRO A 61 -1.11 -9.16 8.90
C PRO A 61 -1.02 -10.64 8.50
N TRP A 62 -0.28 -10.98 7.44
CA TRP A 62 -0.14 -12.35 6.91
C TRP A 62 1.18 -13.03 7.31
N ARG A 63 1.89 -12.52 8.33
CA ARG A 63 3.20 -13.07 8.73
C ARG A 63 3.19 -14.58 9.02
N ASN A 64 2.05 -15.10 9.49
CA ASN A 64 1.82 -16.50 9.82
C ASN A 64 0.83 -17.18 8.85
N ASP A 65 0.47 -16.52 7.74
CA ASP A 65 -0.44 -17.09 6.74
C ASP A 65 0.27 -18.22 5.98
N GLU A 66 -0.33 -19.41 5.96
CA GLU A 66 0.32 -20.60 5.37
C GLU A 66 0.55 -20.45 3.87
N ASP A 67 -0.39 -19.85 3.14
CA ASP A 67 -0.31 -19.68 1.70
C ASP A 67 0.78 -18.68 1.33
N PHE A 68 0.90 -17.60 2.11
CA PHE A 68 2.01 -16.66 2.03
C PHE A 68 3.36 -17.36 2.25
N LEU A 69 3.50 -18.14 3.32
CA LEU A 69 4.75 -18.83 3.63
C LEU A 69 5.14 -19.82 2.53
N LYS A 70 4.18 -20.60 2.02
CA LYS A 70 4.39 -21.52 0.88
C LYS A 70 4.79 -20.77 -0.38
N ALA A 71 4.15 -19.65 -0.70
CA ALA A 71 4.49 -18.83 -1.86
C ALA A 71 5.90 -18.23 -1.74
N LYS A 72 6.23 -17.70 -0.56
CA LYS A 72 7.53 -17.09 -0.23
C LYS A 72 8.67 -18.09 -0.42
N GLU A 73 8.49 -19.32 0.05
CA GLU A 73 9.44 -20.42 -0.14
C GLU A 73 9.54 -20.83 -1.62
N LYS A 74 8.39 -21.13 -2.25
CA LYS A 74 8.30 -21.56 -3.65
C LYS A 74 9.02 -20.61 -4.62
N TYR A 75 8.87 -19.31 -4.42
CA TYR A 75 9.41 -18.29 -5.32
C TYR A 75 10.74 -17.70 -4.87
N LYS A 76 11.30 -18.20 -3.74
CA LYS A 76 12.59 -17.78 -3.17
C LYS A 76 12.63 -16.27 -2.90
N THR A 77 11.61 -15.75 -2.23
CA THR A 77 11.48 -14.32 -1.90
C THR A 77 11.56 -14.08 -0.39
N PRO A 78 12.70 -14.40 0.27
CA PRO A 78 12.77 -14.42 1.74
C PRO A 78 12.68 -13.04 2.42
N ILE A 79 13.02 -11.97 1.70
CA ILE A 79 13.24 -10.64 2.27
C ILE A 79 12.04 -9.75 1.97
N LEU A 80 11.53 -9.04 3.00
CA LEU A 80 10.61 -7.92 2.81
C LEU A 80 11.39 -6.75 2.20
N MET A 81 11.08 -6.42 0.94
CA MET A 81 11.66 -5.26 0.25
C MET A 81 11.02 -3.97 0.73
N ALA A 82 9.69 -3.94 0.76
CA ALA A 82 8.90 -2.83 1.27
C ALA A 82 7.49 -3.32 1.64
N GLY A 83 6.90 -2.72 2.68
CA GLY A 83 5.49 -2.83 3.00
C GLY A 83 4.87 -1.44 3.05
N PHE A 84 3.64 -1.29 2.57
CA PHE A 84 2.91 -0.03 2.60
C PHE A 84 1.46 -0.30 3.00
N CYS A 85 0.93 0.55 3.87
CA CYS A 85 -0.47 0.55 4.25
C CYS A 85 -1.10 1.84 3.75
N ALA A 86 -2.02 1.75 2.79
CA ALA A 86 -2.88 2.87 2.43
C ALA A 86 -4.12 2.88 3.34
N VAL A 87 -4.30 3.96 4.10
CA VAL A 87 -5.48 4.20 4.94
C VAL A 87 -6.52 4.93 4.10
N LEU A 88 -7.62 4.23 3.82
CA LEU A 88 -8.72 4.72 3.00
C LEU A 88 -9.69 5.49 3.89
N LYS A 89 -9.47 6.79 4.01
CA LYS A 89 -10.35 7.67 4.80
C LYS A 89 -11.65 7.90 4.05
N ASP A 90 -12.76 7.73 4.78
CA ASP A 90 -14.12 7.96 4.28
C ASP A 90 -14.35 7.30 2.91
N PRO A 91 -14.19 5.97 2.80
CA PRO A 91 -14.34 5.28 1.53
C PRO A 91 -15.76 5.54 1.01
N LEU A 92 -15.83 6.01 -0.22
CA LEU A 92 -17.11 6.29 -0.84
C LEU A 92 -17.85 4.96 -1.09
N PRO A 93 -19.19 4.98 -1.14
CA PRO A 93 -19.97 3.76 -1.32
C PRO A 93 -19.51 2.94 -2.54
N GLY A 94 -19.41 1.63 -2.37
CA GLY A 94 -19.05 0.69 -3.43
C GLY A 94 -17.55 0.56 -3.74
N GLU A 95 -16.68 1.46 -3.24
CA GLU A 95 -15.24 1.38 -3.48
C GLU A 95 -14.59 0.18 -2.78
N GLU A 96 -14.98 -0.09 -1.52
CA GLU A 96 -14.34 -1.11 -0.69
C GLU A 96 -14.37 -2.50 -1.32
N TYR A 97 -15.50 -2.85 -1.94
CA TYR A 97 -15.66 -4.12 -2.62
C TYR A 97 -14.67 -4.26 -3.78
N ASN A 98 -14.55 -3.23 -4.62
CA ASN A 98 -13.65 -3.23 -5.77
C ASN A 98 -12.18 -3.24 -5.33
N VAL A 99 -11.84 -2.46 -4.29
CA VAL A 99 -10.49 -2.47 -3.71
C VAL A 99 -10.16 -3.84 -3.15
N LYS A 100 -11.09 -4.48 -2.43
CA LYS A 100 -10.91 -5.83 -1.89
C LYS A 100 -10.70 -6.86 -3.00
N LEU A 101 -11.54 -6.84 -4.03
CA LEU A 101 -11.43 -7.74 -5.18
C LEU A 101 -10.09 -7.55 -5.91
N ALA A 102 -9.72 -6.29 -6.19
CA ALA A 102 -8.45 -5.99 -6.83
C ALA A 102 -7.24 -6.41 -5.97
N ALA A 103 -7.31 -6.20 -4.66
CA ALA A 103 -6.30 -6.66 -3.71
C ALA A 103 -6.22 -8.19 -3.64
N GLN A 104 -7.32 -8.91 -3.83
CA GLN A 104 -7.33 -10.38 -3.93
C GLN A 104 -6.69 -10.84 -5.24
N ASN A 105 -7.03 -10.20 -6.36
CA ASN A 105 -6.52 -10.59 -7.68
C ASN A 105 -5.01 -10.35 -7.84
N ILE A 106 -4.46 -9.34 -7.16
CA ILE A 106 -3.01 -9.05 -7.22
C ILE A 106 -2.18 -9.89 -6.23
N LYS A 107 -2.82 -10.48 -5.21
CA LYS A 107 -2.15 -11.29 -4.18
C LYS A 107 -1.49 -12.49 -4.84
N GLY A 108 -0.21 -12.71 -4.52
CA GLY A 108 0.54 -13.88 -4.97
C GLY A 108 1.15 -13.74 -6.36
N ILE A 109 0.97 -12.60 -7.04
CA ILE A 109 1.64 -12.34 -8.31
C ILE A 109 3.16 -12.29 -8.10
N VAL A 110 3.90 -12.91 -9.02
CA VAL A 110 5.35 -12.93 -9.06
C VAL A 110 5.83 -12.20 -10.29
N ILE A 111 6.75 -11.27 -10.12
CA ILE A 111 7.39 -10.51 -11.19
C ILE A 111 8.82 -11.01 -11.33
N LYS A 112 9.17 -11.54 -12.51
CA LYS A 112 10.52 -12.09 -12.76
C LYS A 112 11.55 -10.98 -12.96
N PRO A 113 12.85 -11.26 -12.80
CA PRO A 113 13.91 -10.33 -13.17
C PRO A 113 13.73 -9.77 -14.58
N GLY A 114 13.82 -8.44 -14.72
CA GLY A 114 13.65 -7.73 -15.98
C GLY A 114 12.19 -7.58 -16.46
N GLU A 115 11.22 -8.22 -15.83
CA GLU A 115 9.81 -8.14 -16.22
C GLU A 115 9.19 -6.79 -15.81
N VAL A 116 8.33 -6.26 -16.68
CA VAL A 116 7.50 -5.08 -16.38
C VAL A 116 6.14 -5.54 -15.88
N PHE A 117 5.84 -5.21 -14.63
CA PHE A 117 4.49 -5.36 -14.10
C PHE A 117 3.58 -4.28 -14.68
N SER A 118 2.33 -4.64 -14.94
CA SER A 118 1.26 -3.74 -15.40
C SER A 118 0.01 -4.04 -14.60
N GLN A 119 -0.56 -3.02 -13.93
CA GLN A 119 -1.78 -3.21 -13.16
C GLN A 119 -2.96 -3.58 -14.08
N ASN A 120 -3.12 -2.85 -15.20
CA ASN A 120 -4.21 -3.13 -16.13
C ASN A 120 -4.14 -4.55 -16.70
N LYS A 121 -2.93 -5.09 -16.94
CA LYS A 121 -2.76 -6.49 -17.37
C LYS A 121 -3.05 -7.48 -16.25
N ALA A 122 -2.67 -7.15 -15.01
CA ALA A 122 -2.80 -8.05 -13.86
C ALA A 122 -4.24 -8.19 -13.36
N ILE A 123 -4.98 -7.08 -13.30
CA ILE A 123 -6.30 -7.03 -12.64
C ILE A 123 -7.39 -6.33 -13.45
N GLY A 124 -7.06 -5.79 -14.63
CA GLY A 124 -8.07 -5.26 -15.56
C GLY A 124 -8.59 -6.36 -16.52
N PRO A 125 -9.59 -6.04 -17.36
CA PRO A 125 -10.43 -4.83 -17.34
C PRO A 125 -11.31 -4.72 -16.09
N TYR A 126 -11.60 -3.49 -15.68
CA TYR A 126 -12.41 -3.19 -14.50
C TYR A 126 -13.90 -3.16 -14.85
N ASN A 127 -14.48 -4.33 -15.18
CA ASN A 127 -15.87 -4.46 -15.60
C ASN A 127 -16.64 -5.52 -14.80
N GLU A 128 -17.96 -5.54 -14.93
CA GLU A 128 -18.85 -6.47 -14.22
C GLU A 128 -18.54 -7.94 -14.51
N LYS A 129 -18.10 -8.27 -15.74
CA LYS A 129 -17.73 -9.65 -16.11
C LYS A 129 -16.53 -10.16 -15.31
N ASN A 130 -15.64 -9.26 -14.90
CA ASN A 130 -14.51 -9.56 -14.02
C ASN A 130 -14.85 -9.36 -12.53
N GLY A 131 -16.14 -9.22 -12.20
CA GLY A 131 -16.66 -9.15 -10.85
C GLY A 131 -16.62 -7.76 -10.23
N TYR A 132 -16.15 -6.73 -10.93
CA TYR A 132 -16.17 -5.35 -10.45
C TYR A 132 -17.59 -4.80 -10.39
N LYS A 133 -17.83 -3.93 -9.43
CA LYS A 133 -19.12 -3.25 -9.24
C LYS A 133 -18.99 -1.77 -9.50
N GLU A 134 -20.13 -1.12 -9.62
CA GLU A 134 -20.20 0.34 -9.58
C GLU A 134 -19.66 0.84 -8.23
N GLY A 135 -18.72 1.78 -8.28
CA GLY A 135 -18.13 2.41 -7.12
C GLY A 135 -17.80 3.85 -7.44
N ALA A 136 -17.70 4.70 -6.43
CA ALA A 136 -17.36 6.08 -6.67
C ALA A 136 -15.94 6.21 -7.26
N THR A 137 -15.76 7.20 -8.12
CA THR A 137 -14.49 7.56 -8.73
C THR A 137 -14.45 9.07 -8.97
N TYR A 138 -13.24 9.62 -9.11
CA TYR A 138 -13.04 11.02 -9.42
C TYR A 138 -12.85 11.19 -10.94
N VAL A 139 -13.80 11.85 -11.59
CA VAL A 139 -13.71 12.16 -13.03
C VAL A 139 -13.99 13.65 -13.23
N GLY A 140 -13.04 14.37 -13.84
CA GLY A 140 -13.24 15.75 -14.27
C GLY A 140 -13.69 16.71 -13.15
N GLY A 141 -13.16 16.57 -11.94
CA GLY A 141 -13.54 17.46 -10.82
C GLY A 141 -14.85 17.09 -10.12
N LYS A 142 -15.42 15.93 -10.42
CA LYS A 142 -16.68 15.42 -9.84
C LYS A 142 -16.46 14.01 -9.29
N ILE A 143 -17.26 13.66 -8.29
CA ILE A 143 -17.48 12.26 -7.92
C ILE A 143 -18.52 11.73 -8.90
N VAL A 144 -18.20 10.65 -9.58
CA VAL A 144 -19.15 9.89 -10.39
C VAL A 144 -19.10 8.43 -9.97
N MET A 145 -20.18 7.71 -10.22
CA MET A 145 -20.20 6.27 -10.04
C MET A 145 -19.73 5.63 -11.35
N ASP A 146 -18.75 4.74 -11.27
CA ASP A 146 -18.22 4.02 -12.42
C ASP A 146 -17.83 2.59 -12.03
N THR A 147 -17.82 1.68 -12.98
CA THR A 147 -17.44 0.29 -12.70
C THR A 147 -15.96 0.22 -12.37
N GLY A 148 -15.62 -0.43 -11.26
CA GLY A 148 -14.25 -0.50 -10.78
C GLY A 148 -13.77 0.75 -10.03
N GLY A 149 -14.67 1.66 -9.64
CA GLY A 149 -14.35 2.75 -8.72
C GLY A 149 -13.56 2.25 -7.51
N GLY A 150 -12.42 2.89 -7.20
CA GLY A 150 -11.49 2.50 -6.14
C GLY A 150 -10.18 1.84 -6.59
N VAL A 151 -10.06 1.29 -7.81
CA VAL A 151 -8.84 0.56 -8.25
C VAL A 151 -7.56 1.40 -8.32
N CYS A 152 -7.67 2.74 -8.39
CA CYS A 152 -6.52 3.65 -8.28
C CYS A 152 -5.81 3.57 -6.92
N LYS A 153 -6.49 3.09 -5.87
CA LYS A 153 -5.88 2.85 -4.55
C LYS A 153 -4.85 1.72 -4.60
N ILE A 154 -5.06 0.71 -5.46
CA ILE A 154 -4.08 -0.34 -5.76
C ILE A 154 -2.87 0.28 -6.47
N ALA A 155 -3.10 1.10 -7.49
CA ALA A 155 -2.04 1.73 -8.28
C ALA A 155 -1.15 2.62 -7.41
N THR A 156 -1.76 3.44 -6.57
CA THR A 156 -1.06 4.30 -5.62
C THR A 156 -0.25 3.48 -4.62
N THR A 157 -0.81 2.38 -4.10
CA THR A 157 -0.09 1.53 -3.14
C THR A 157 1.10 0.82 -3.80
N LEU A 158 0.92 0.29 -5.01
CA LEU A 158 2.00 -0.31 -5.79
C LEU A 158 3.09 0.70 -6.16
N TYR A 159 2.71 1.95 -6.46
CA TYR A 159 3.66 3.01 -6.76
C TYR A 159 4.56 3.30 -5.57
N ASN A 160 3.99 3.46 -4.38
CA ASN A 160 4.78 3.65 -3.16
C ASN A 160 5.66 2.44 -2.85
N LEU A 161 5.17 1.22 -3.04
CA LEU A 161 5.99 0.02 -2.89
C LEU A 161 7.15 -0.05 -3.88
N ALA A 162 6.92 0.27 -5.15
CA ALA A 162 7.96 0.28 -6.18
C ALA A 162 9.03 1.35 -5.88
N VAL A 163 8.62 2.53 -5.44
CA VAL A 163 9.53 3.61 -5.00
C VAL A 163 10.35 3.19 -3.79
N LEU A 164 9.70 2.70 -2.72
CA LEU A 164 10.38 2.22 -1.51
C LEU A 164 11.29 1.02 -1.79
N SER A 165 11.00 0.26 -2.84
CA SER A 165 11.82 -0.86 -3.31
C SER A 165 12.91 -0.46 -4.31
N ASN A 166 13.07 0.84 -4.57
CA ASN A 166 14.01 1.41 -5.53
C ASN A 166 13.90 0.79 -6.94
N LEU A 167 12.69 0.48 -7.38
CA LEU A 167 12.41 -0.08 -8.71
C LEU A 167 12.21 1.03 -9.76
N GLU A 168 12.46 0.69 -11.01
CA GLU A 168 12.23 1.59 -12.14
C GLU A 168 10.72 1.75 -12.40
N ILE A 169 10.24 2.99 -12.36
CA ILE A 169 8.87 3.33 -12.73
C ILE A 169 8.80 3.52 -14.24
N VAL A 170 8.08 2.62 -14.92
CA VAL A 170 7.97 2.60 -16.38
C VAL A 170 6.83 3.50 -16.85
N GLU A 171 5.71 3.50 -16.13
CA GLU A 171 4.55 4.33 -16.44
C GLU A 171 3.85 4.73 -15.14
N ARG A 172 3.61 6.03 -14.97
CA ARG A 172 2.84 6.58 -13.85
C ARG A 172 2.17 7.88 -14.27
N TYR A 173 0.92 8.03 -13.86
CA TYR A 173 0.15 9.27 -13.97
C TYR A 173 -0.34 9.69 -12.59
N ASN A 174 -0.26 10.99 -12.27
CA ASN A 174 -0.99 11.53 -11.11
C ASN A 174 -2.49 11.66 -11.41
N HIS A 175 -3.29 11.68 -10.36
CA HIS A 175 -4.67 12.16 -10.41
C HIS A 175 -4.70 13.64 -10.78
N SER A 176 -5.78 14.08 -11.42
CA SER A 176 -5.99 15.48 -11.78
C SER A 176 -6.26 16.39 -10.57
N MET A 177 -6.65 15.81 -9.45
CA MET A 177 -6.90 16.47 -8.15
C MET A 177 -6.14 15.71 -7.07
N PRO A 178 -5.79 16.33 -5.94
CA PRO A 178 -5.19 15.61 -4.84
C PRO A 178 -6.14 14.54 -4.29
N VAL A 179 -5.56 13.51 -3.69
CA VAL A 179 -6.28 12.41 -3.04
C VAL A 179 -6.01 12.45 -1.53
N ASN A 180 -7.00 12.08 -0.72
CA ASN A 180 -6.95 12.20 0.74
C ASN A 180 -6.21 11.04 1.45
N TYR A 181 -5.71 10.07 0.70
CA TYR A 181 -5.09 8.85 1.24
C TYR A 181 -3.58 8.75 1.00
N VAL A 182 -2.93 9.72 0.36
CA VAL A 182 -1.46 9.83 0.31
C VAL A 182 -1.04 11.30 0.19
N PRO A 183 0.19 11.68 0.58
CA PRO A 183 0.71 13.03 0.31
C PRO A 183 0.78 13.35 -1.19
N TYR A 184 0.84 14.64 -1.53
CA TYR A 184 1.02 15.06 -2.92
C TYR A 184 2.25 14.40 -3.57
N GLY A 185 2.13 14.05 -4.85
CA GLY A 185 3.23 13.47 -5.64
C GLY A 185 3.43 11.97 -5.44
N GLN A 186 2.75 11.37 -4.45
CA GLN A 186 2.87 9.96 -4.08
C GLN A 186 1.70 9.10 -4.57
N ASP A 187 0.79 9.66 -5.37
CA ASP A 187 -0.36 8.96 -5.92
C ASP A 187 -0.06 8.36 -7.31
N ALA A 188 -0.86 7.39 -7.73
CA ALA A 188 -0.90 6.93 -9.12
C ALA A 188 -2.34 6.60 -9.52
N THR A 189 -2.72 6.95 -10.75
CA THR A 189 -4.06 6.74 -11.30
C THR A 189 -4.03 5.79 -12.49
N VAL A 190 -5.11 5.04 -12.69
CA VAL A 190 -5.28 4.10 -13.80
C VAL A 190 -6.64 4.29 -14.46
N ALA A 191 -6.70 4.00 -15.75
CA ALA A 191 -7.91 3.94 -16.54
C ALA A 191 -7.68 2.88 -17.62
N TYR A 192 -8.43 1.77 -17.56
CA TYR A 192 -8.15 0.63 -18.43
C TYR A 192 -8.13 1.05 -19.92
N GLY A 193 -7.07 0.67 -20.63
CA GLY A 193 -6.86 1.03 -22.05
C GLY A 193 -6.35 2.45 -22.29
N ILE A 194 -6.23 3.31 -21.27
CA ILE A 194 -5.81 4.72 -21.41
C ILE A 194 -4.61 5.07 -20.53
N LYS A 195 -4.67 4.73 -19.23
CA LYS A 195 -3.62 4.99 -18.23
C LYS A 195 -3.32 3.73 -17.45
N ASP A 196 -2.05 3.39 -17.30
CA ASP A 196 -1.61 2.27 -16.48
C ASP A 196 -0.62 2.72 -15.40
N PHE A 197 -0.41 1.85 -14.42
CA PHE A 197 0.74 1.93 -13.54
C PHE A 197 1.64 0.73 -13.83
N LYS A 198 2.89 1.03 -14.22
CA LYS A 198 3.89 0.03 -14.57
C LYS A 198 5.21 0.29 -13.89
N PHE A 199 5.83 -0.78 -13.41
CA PHE A 199 7.20 -0.74 -12.89
C PHE A 199 7.94 -1.99 -13.35
N LYS A 200 9.27 -1.88 -13.45
CA LYS A 200 10.14 -2.97 -13.86
C LYS A 200 10.80 -3.58 -12.63
N ASN A 201 10.83 -4.90 -12.56
CA ASN A 201 11.71 -5.59 -11.63
C ASN A 201 13.15 -5.46 -12.14
N THR A 202 13.90 -4.51 -11.58
CA THR A 202 15.32 -4.27 -11.87
C THR A 202 16.26 -5.09 -11.00
N THR A 203 15.74 -5.99 -10.16
CA THR A 203 16.54 -6.88 -9.31
C THR A 203 16.86 -8.20 -10.02
N ASP A 204 17.84 -8.93 -9.50
CA ASP A 204 18.22 -10.25 -10.01
C ASP A 204 17.30 -11.39 -9.54
N GLY A 205 16.36 -11.09 -8.63
CA GLY A 205 15.45 -12.05 -8.03
C GLY A 205 13.98 -11.84 -8.41
N ASN A 206 13.15 -12.82 -8.06
CA ASN A 206 11.70 -12.66 -8.16
C ASN A 206 11.21 -11.62 -7.14
N ILE A 207 10.14 -10.92 -7.50
CA ILE A 207 9.36 -10.10 -6.56
C ILE A 207 7.97 -10.72 -6.40
N LEU A 208 7.63 -11.14 -5.19
CA LEU A 208 6.29 -11.61 -4.80
C LEU A 208 5.49 -10.43 -4.24
N ILE A 209 4.30 -10.19 -4.79
CA ILE A 209 3.34 -9.22 -4.26
C ILE A 209 2.40 -9.94 -3.30
N TRP A 210 2.21 -9.38 -2.11
CA TRP A 210 1.16 -9.83 -1.20
C TRP A 210 0.34 -8.66 -0.69
N SER A 211 -0.95 -8.89 -0.46
CA SER A 211 -1.92 -7.82 -0.23
C SER A 211 -3.10 -8.28 0.62
N GLN A 212 -3.66 -7.38 1.42
CA GLN A 212 -4.86 -7.63 2.20
C GLN A 212 -5.56 -6.31 2.55
N LEU A 213 -6.87 -6.25 2.33
CA LEU A 213 -7.71 -5.18 2.86
C LEU A 213 -8.29 -5.62 4.21
N ILE A 214 -8.04 -4.85 5.27
CA ILE A 214 -8.60 -5.07 6.61
C ILE A 214 -9.28 -3.78 7.07
N GLY A 215 -10.62 -3.81 7.22
CA GLY A 215 -11.40 -2.60 7.39
C GLY A 215 -11.09 -1.62 6.25
N ASN A 216 -10.69 -0.41 6.60
CA ASN A 216 -10.31 0.64 5.65
C ASN A 216 -8.79 0.71 5.36
N ARG A 217 -8.01 -0.33 5.70
CA ARG A 217 -6.55 -0.35 5.52
C ARG A 217 -6.15 -1.36 4.47
N LEU A 218 -5.62 -0.86 3.36
CA LEU A 218 -5.05 -1.67 2.29
C LEU A 218 -3.57 -1.89 2.57
N TYR A 219 -3.23 -3.08 3.04
CA TYR A 219 -1.86 -3.53 3.21
C TYR A 219 -1.37 -4.17 1.92
N MET A 220 -0.20 -3.78 1.45
CA MET A 220 0.50 -4.46 0.37
C MET A 220 2.00 -4.51 0.68
N ALA A 221 2.69 -5.52 0.16
CA ALA A 221 4.14 -5.63 0.29
C ALA A 221 4.78 -6.33 -0.90
N PHE A 222 6.05 -5.98 -1.13
CA PHE A 222 6.95 -6.67 -2.02
C PHE A 222 7.93 -7.51 -1.20
N TYR A 223 8.07 -8.78 -1.59
CA TYR A 223 9.07 -9.68 -1.07
C TYR A 223 10.01 -10.12 -2.19
N GLY A 224 11.31 -10.12 -1.95
CA GLY A 224 12.32 -10.48 -2.93
C GLY A 224 13.56 -11.12 -2.32
N THR A 225 14.69 -11.03 -3.03
CA THR A 225 15.96 -11.66 -2.66
C THR A 225 16.98 -10.70 -2.06
N GLN A 226 16.68 -9.40 -2.03
CA GLN A 226 17.58 -8.36 -1.54
C GLN A 226 16.83 -7.31 -0.72
N HIS A 227 17.53 -6.63 0.18
CA HIS A 227 16.99 -5.50 0.92
C HIS A 227 17.00 -4.25 0.04
N SER A 228 15.92 -3.47 0.11
CA SER A 228 15.86 -2.15 -0.51
C SER A 228 16.74 -1.14 0.24
N PRO A 229 17.22 -0.07 -0.42
CA PRO A 229 17.81 1.08 0.25
C PRO A 229 16.76 1.84 1.08
N GLU A 230 17.24 2.76 1.93
CA GLU A 230 16.36 3.72 2.59
C GLU A 230 15.94 4.80 1.58
N VAL A 231 14.64 5.06 1.44
CA VAL A 231 14.10 6.01 0.47
C VAL A 231 13.24 7.04 1.19
N THR A 232 13.60 8.31 1.05
CA THR A 232 12.87 9.45 1.62
C THR A 232 12.36 10.36 0.52
N TRP A 233 11.08 10.71 0.59
CA TRP A 233 10.48 11.70 -0.30
C TRP A 233 10.89 13.11 0.08
N ASN A 234 11.22 13.92 -0.91
CA ASN A 234 11.36 15.37 -0.80
C ASN A 234 10.43 16.04 -1.81
N HIS A 235 9.49 16.87 -1.34
CA HIS A 235 8.48 17.53 -2.16
C HIS A 235 8.63 19.03 -2.10
N GLU A 236 8.77 19.67 -3.25
CA GLU A 236 8.66 21.11 -3.41
C GLU A 236 7.24 21.41 -3.91
N ILE A 237 6.43 22.05 -3.07
CA ILE A 237 5.01 22.35 -3.34
C ILE A 237 4.88 23.85 -3.64
N THR A 238 4.37 24.17 -4.82
CA THR A 238 4.15 25.54 -5.31
C THR A 238 2.74 25.69 -5.89
N ASP A 239 2.40 26.91 -6.32
CA ASP A 239 1.14 27.23 -7.02
C ASP A 239 -0.12 26.74 -6.29
N LEU A 240 -0.18 26.97 -4.97
CA LEU A 240 -1.32 26.55 -4.16
C LEU A 240 -2.60 27.28 -4.59
N VAL A 241 -3.66 26.53 -4.82
CA VAL A 241 -4.98 27.06 -5.20
C VAL A 241 -6.03 26.58 -4.19
N GLU A 242 -6.78 27.49 -3.59
CA GLU A 242 -7.83 27.12 -2.61
C GLU A 242 -8.98 26.34 -3.27
N PRO A 243 -9.57 25.36 -2.56
CA PRO A 243 -10.73 24.64 -3.07
C PRO A 243 -11.99 25.50 -3.01
N SER A 244 -12.85 25.35 -4.02
CA SER A 244 -14.23 25.86 -3.96
C SER A 244 -15.07 25.01 -3.01
N VAL A 245 -16.05 25.61 -2.35
CA VAL A 245 -17.11 24.87 -1.64
C VAL A 245 -18.29 24.65 -2.59
N LYS A 246 -18.82 23.43 -2.64
CA LYS A 246 -20.04 23.08 -3.37
C LYS A 246 -21.07 22.50 -2.42
N TYR A 247 -22.30 22.99 -2.55
CA TYR A 247 -23.43 22.50 -1.77
C TYR A 247 -24.24 21.49 -2.58
N VAL A 248 -24.60 20.38 -1.95
CA VAL A 248 -25.45 19.34 -2.52
C VAL A 248 -26.70 19.23 -1.66
N LYS A 249 -27.88 19.32 -2.28
CA LYS A 249 -29.13 19.17 -1.55
C LYS A 249 -29.29 17.72 -1.08
N ASN A 250 -29.57 17.51 0.21
CA ASN A 250 -29.88 16.20 0.79
C ASN A 250 -31.14 16.32 1.65
N ASP A 251 -32.29 15.96 1.08
CA ASP A 251 -33.60 16.02 1.75
C ASP A 251 -33.72 15.08 2.97
N SER A 252 -32.74 14.18 3.18
CA SER A 252 -32.70 13.29 4.35
C SER A 252 -32.06 13.91 5.59
N LEU A 253 -31.39 15.07 5.47
CA LEU A 253 -30.85 15.79 6.63
C LEU A 253 -31.95 16.55 7.36
N GLU A 254 -31.73 16.95 8.61
CA GLU A 254 -32.66 17.86 9.29
C GLU A 254 -32.60 19.26 8.66
N LYS A 255 -33.71 20.01 8.69
CA LYS A 255 -33.75 21.35 8.09
C LYS A 255 -32.71 22.27 8.74
N GLY A 256 -31.84 22.87 7.93
CA GLY A 256 -30.72 23.71 8.36
C GLY A 256 -29.46 22.93 8.72
N GLN A 257 -29.47 21.60 8.68
CA GLN A 257 -28.30 20.77 8.95
C GLN A 257 -27.34 20.79 7.75
N MET A 258 -26.05 20.87 8.05
CA MET A 258 -24.97 20.75 7.07
C MET A 258 -24.08 19.56 7.42
N LYS A 259 -23.66 18.80 6.42
CA LYS A 259 -22.75 17.66 6.59
C LYS A 259 -21.66 17.67 5.52
N THR A 260 -20.40 17.80 5.91
CA THR A 260 -19.27 17.68 4.97
C THR A 260 -19.15 16.24 4.49
N LEU A 261 -19.32 16.03 3.19
CA LEU A 261 -19.17 14.74 2.52
C LEU A 261 -17.73 14.51 2.07
N ILE A 262 -17.10 15.54 1.51
CA ILE A 262 -15.68 15.54 1.13
C ILE A 262 -15.06 16.82 1.63
N LYS A 263 -14.01 16.69 2.44
CA LYS A 263 -13.17 17.83 2.80
C LYS A 263 -12.35 18.28 1.59
N GLY A 264 -12.44 19.57 1.26
CA GLY A 264 -11.68 20.13 0.16
C GLY A 264 -10.18 20.05 0.38
N MET A 265 -9.43 19.96 -0.72
CA MET A 265 -7.96 19.98 -0.70
C MET A 265 -7.44 20.96 -1.75
N LYS A 266 -6.39 21.71 -1.41
CA LYS A 266 -5.80 22.70 -2.30
C LYS A 266 -5.29 22.07 -3.59
N GLY A 267 -5.36 22.81 -4.69
CA GLY A 267 -4.58 22.50 -5.88
C GLY A 267 -3.11 22.83 -5.63
N ALA A 268 -2.22 22.22 -6.40
CA ALA A 268 -0.78 22.46 -6.27
C ALA A 268 -0.02 22.01 -7.53
N THR A 269 1.13 22.63 -7.77
CA THR A 269 2.23 22.04 -8.55
C THR A 269 3.21 21.41 -7.57
N VAL A 270 3.57 20.15 -7.76
CA VAL A 270 4.48 19.43 -6.86
C VAL A 270 5.63 18.81 -7.65
N LYS A 271 6.84 19.26 -7.38
CA LYS A 271 8.06 18.64 -7.87
C LYS A 271 8.55 17.67 -6.80
N SER A 272 8.72 16.40 -7.20
CA SER A 272 9.07 15.33 -6.28
C SER A 272 10.49 14.83 -6.56
N GLN A 273 11.25 14.62 -5.49
CA GLN A 273 12.57 14.00 -5.50
C GLN A 273 12.62 12.87 -4.46
N LEU A 274 13.46 11.88 -4.72
CA LEU A 274 13.81 10.85 -3.76
C LEU A 274 15.25 11.08 -3.29
N ILE A 275 15.45 10.97 -1.99
CA ILE A 275 16.78 10.81 -1.38
C ILE A 275 16.92 9.32 -1.07
N ILE A 276 17.84 8.65 -1.75
CA ILE A 276 18.04 7.20 -1.67
C ILE A 276 19.39 6.95 -1.00
N LYS A 277 19.37 6.30 0.15
CA LYS A 277 20.58 5.98 0.92
C LYS A 277 20.86 4.48 0.88
N TYR A 278 22.00 4.12 0.33
CA TYR A 278 22.47 2.75 0.17
C TYR A 278 23.21 2.26 1.42
N LYS A 279 23.37 0.93 1.54
CA LYS A 279 24.02 0.30 2.71
C LYS A 279 25.49 0.67 2.88
N ASP A 280 26.18 1.01 1.79
CA ASP A 280 27.57 1.48 1.80
C ASP A 280 27.71 2.94 2.25
N GLY A 281 26.60 3.60 2.56
CA GLY A 281 26.54 5.00 2.99
C GLY A 281 26.44 6.01 1.84
N THR A 282 26.49 5.55 0.57
CA THR A 282 26.29 6.44 -0.58
C THR A 282 24.84 6.91 -0.67
N THR A 283 24.65 8.13 -1.19
CA THR A 283 23.33 8.73 -1.39
C THR A 283 23.15 9.11 -2.86
N GLU A 284 21.97 8.83 -3.40
CA GLU A 284 21.51 9.27 -4.71
C GLU A 284 20.29 10.19 -4.56
N ILE A 285 20.23 11.26 -5.36
CA ILE A 285 19.02 12.08 -5.51
C ILE A 285 18.39 11.74 -6.85
N ARG A 286 17.14 11.27 -6.85
CA ARG A 286 16.39 10.95 -8.06
C ARG A 286 15.22 11.91 -8.25
N ASN A 287 15.15 12.54 -9.42
CA ASN A 287 14.00 13.35 -9.80
C ASN A 287 12.84 12.45 -10.23
N MET A 288 11.66 12.66 -9.66
CA MET A 288 10.43 11.92 -9.99
C MET A 288 9.48 12.72 -10.89
N GLY A 289 9.90 13.92 -11.31
CA GLY A 289 9.13 14.80 -12.18
C GLY A 289 8.20 15.75 -11.43
N ILE A 290 7.24 16.30 -12.16
CA ILE A 290 6.28 17.30 -11.68
C ILE A 290 4.87 16.73 -11.80
N SER A 291 4.11 16.78 -10.71
CA SER A 291 2.67 16.50 -10.71
C SER A 291 1.90 17.80 -10.54
N LYS A 292 0.82 17.97 -11.30
CA LYS A 292 -0.07 19.14 -11.19
C LYS A 292 -1.46 18.70 -10.81
N TYR A 293 -2.03 19.38 -9.81
CA TYR A 293 -3.35 19.08 -9.28
C TYR A 293 -4.22 20.33 -9.30
N SER A 294 -5.41 20.21 -9.88
CA SER A 294 -6.51 21.13 -9.61
C SER A 294 -7.01 20.94 -8.17
N PRO A 295 -7.55 21.96 -7.50
CA PRO A 295 -8.11 21.79 -6.17
C PRO A 295 -9.27 20.80 -6.17
N LEU A 296 -9.32 19.96 -5.13
CA LEU A 296 -10.47 19.10 -4.84
C LEU A 296 -11.53 19.96 -4.12
N PRO A 297 -12.72 20.18 -4.70
CA PRO A 297 -13.77 20.96 -4.04
C PRO A 297 -14.18 20.32 -2.70
N GLU A 298 -14.50 21.17 -1.72
CA GLU A 298 -15.23 20.73 -0.54
C GLU A 298 -16.69 20.50 -0.91
N LEU A 299 -17.25 19.35 -0.54
CA LEU A 299 -18.65 19.01 -0.77
C LEU A 299 -19.39 18.99 0.57
N ILE A 300 -20.43 19.81 0.68
CA ILE A 300 -21.27 19.93 1.87
C ILE A 300 -22.71 19.60 1.48
N GLU A 301 -23.28 18.58 2.12
CA GLU A 301 -24.71 18.29 2.03
C GLU A 301 -25.51 19.25 2.91
N ILE A 302 -26.64 19.75 2.41
CA ILE A 302 -27.53 20.69 3.11
C ILE A 302 -29.01 20.33 2.91
N ASN A 303 -29.86 20.62 3.90
CA ASN A 303 -31.32 20.64 3.76
C ASN A 303 -31.92 21.98 4.18
#